data_AF-A0A061P446-F1
#
_entry.id   AF-A0A061P446-F1
#
_cell.length_a   1.000
_cell.length_b   1.000
_cell.length_c   1.000
_cell.angle_alpha   90.00
_cell.angle_beta   90.00
_cell.angle_gamma   90.00
#
_symmetry.space_group_name_H-M   'P 1'
#
loop_
_entity.id
_entity.type
_entity.pdbx_description
1 polymer ?
#
loop_
_entity_poly.entity_id
_entity_poly.type
_entity_poly.pdbx_seq_one_letter_code
_entity_poly.pdbx_strand_id
1 'polypeptide(L)' 'MLAIADIVNNHPSERVLIVAHGTLLRLLIESMTETSDRLPLDNTSVSYVTKTDDRWTCSIYNCTKHL' A
#
# COMPACT_ATOMS: atom_id res chain seq x y z
N MET A 1 10.12 -2.82 -6.30
CA MET A 1 9.24 -2.09 -7.24
C MET A 1 8.70 -2.96 -8.35
N LEU A 2 9.51 -3.84 -8.98
CA LEU A 2 9.04 -4.72 -10.08
C LEU A 2 7.74 -5.48 -9.76
N ALA A 3 7.65 -6.11 -8.59
CA ALA A 3 6.45 -6.86 -8.19
C ALA A 3 5.15 -6.02 -8.19
N ILE A 4 5.21 -4.75 -7.78
CA ILE A 4 4.00 -3.88 -7.79
C ILE A 4 3.64 -3.50 -9.23
N ALA A 5 4.63 -3.23 -10.09
CA ALA A 5 4.38 -2.96 -11.49
C ALA A 5 3.76 -4.17 -12.20
N ASP A 6 4.27 -5.38 -11.92
CA ASP A 6 3.72 -6.63 -12.45
C ASP A 6 2.28 -6.85 -11.97
N ILE A 7 1.99 -6.60 -10.69
CA ILE A 7 0.62 -6.70 -10.15
C ILE A 7 -0.31 -5.72 -10.87
N VAL A 8 0.08 -4.46 -11.03
CA VAL A 8 -0.74 -3.44 -11.72
C VAL A 8 -1.01 -3.82 -13.17
N ASN A 9 -0.02 -4.36 -13.87
CA ASN A 9 -0.16 -4.77 -15.27
C ASN A 9 -1.03 -6.03 -15.44
N ASN A 10 -0.96 -6.97 -14.50
CA ASN A 10 -1.75 -8.21 -14.57
C ASN A 10 -3.17 -8.07 -14.02
N HIS A 11 -3.44 -7.06 -13.19
CA HIS A 11 -4.73 -6.82 -12.53
C HIS A 11 -5.25 -5.39 -12.76
N PRO A 12 -5.46 -4.97 -14.04
CA PRO A 12 -5.92 -3.61 -14.33
C PRO A 12 -7.33 -3.38 -13.78
N SER A 13 -7.52 -2.28 -13.06
CA SER A 13 -8.81 -1.86 -12.47
C SER A 13 -9.41 -2.82 -11.42
N GLU A 14 -8.67 -3.84 -10.99
CA GLU A 14 -9.08 -4.75 -9.94
C GLU A 14 -8.67 -4.26 -8.54
N ARG A 15 -9.28 -4.83 -7.51
CA ARG A 15 -8.84 -4.66 -6.11
C ARG A 15 -7.91 -5.80 -5.74
N VAL A 16 -6.65 -5.49 -5.46
CA VAL A 16 -5.63 -6.48 -5.07
C VAL A 16 -5.35 -6.38 -3.57
N LEU A 17 -5.41 -7.51 -2.88
CA LEU A 17 -4.97 -7.63 -1.48
C LEU A 17 -3.51 -8.09 -1.45
N ILE A 18 -2.64 -7.28 -0.85
CA ILE A 18 -1.21 -7.62 -0.67
C ILE A 18 -0.97 -7.87 0.82
N VAL A 19 -0.56 -9.09 1.16
CA VAL A 19 -0.17 -9.48 2.52
C VAL A 19 1.34 -9.67 2.57
N ALA A 20 2.02 -8.92 3.43
CA ALA A 20 3.46 -8.99 3.60
C ALA A 20 3.88 -8.46 5.00
N HIS A 21 5.18 -8.21 5.18
CA HIS A 21 5.73 -7.71 6.44
C HIS A 21 5.74 -6.18 6.53
N GLY A 22 5.58 -5.66 7.74
CA GLY A 22 5.40 -4.24 8.01
C GLY A 22 6.52 -3.34 7.45
N THR A 23 7.80 -3.74 7.59
CA THR A 23 8.92 -2.97 7.04
C THR A 23 8.86 -2.86 5.51
N LEU A 24 8.53 -3.96 4.82
CA LEU A 24 8.43 -3.96 3.36
C LEU A 24 7.25 -3.09 2.90
N LEU A 25 6.08 -3.28 3.51
CA LEU A 25 4.89 -2.51 3.15
C LEU A 25 5.08 -1.01 3.41
N ARG A 26 5.65 -0.63 4.56
CA ARG A 26 5.98 0.77 4.86
C ARG A 26 6.88 1.37 3.79
N LEU A 27 8.00 0.73 3.48
CA LEU A 27 8.95 1.23 2.47
C LEU A 27 8.31 1.34 1.09
N LEU A 28 7.45 0.38 0.71
CA LEU A 28 6.72 0.45 -0.56
C LEU A 28 5.76 1.64 -0.59
N ILE A 29 4.93 1.83 0.45
CA ILE A 29 3.98 2.94 0.53
C ILE A 29 4.70 4.29 0.51
N GLU A 30 5.78 4.44 1.31
CA GLU A 30 6.60 5.65 1.33
C GLU A 30 7.26 5.94 -0.02
N SER A 31 7.68 4.91 -0.76
CA SER A 31 8.34 5.09 -2.05
C SER A 31 7.40 5.46 -3.20
N MET A 32 6.12 5.12 -3.07
CA MET A 32 5.13 5.30 -4.15
C MET A 32 4.22 6.51 -3.90
N THR A 33 3.94 6.85 -2.65
CA THR A 33 2.93 7.86 -2.27
C THR A 33 3.55 9.05 -1.57
N GLU A 34 2.88 10.20 -1.59
CA GLU A 34 3.27 11.41 -0.84
C GLU A 34 2.86 11.35 0.64
N THR A 35 2.75 10.16 1.25
CA THR A 35 2.31 10.06 2.65
C THR A 35 3.32 10.70 3.61
N SER A 36 2.82 11.45 4.60
CA SER A 36 3.60 11.92 5.74
C SER A 36 3.73 10.88 6.85
N ASP A 37 2.99 9.77 6.76
CA ASP A 37 2.91 8.76 7.81
C ASP A 37 4.07 7.78 7.70
N ARG A 38 5.03 7.91 8.63
CA ARG A 38 6.26 7.08 8.67
C ARG A 38 6.29 6.16 9.88
N LEU A 39 5.15 5.98 10.54
CA LEU A 39 5.04 5.13 11.72
C LEU A 39 5.21 3.65 11.32
N PRO A 40 5.77 2.81 12.21
CA PRO A 40 5.73 1.36 12.03
C PRO A 40 4.31 0.86 11.80
N LEU A 41 4.15 -0.15 10.94
CA LEU A 41 2.87 -0.81 10.75
C LEU A 41 2.61 -1.81 11.87
N ASP A 42 1.43 -1.73 12.47
CA ASP A 42 0.94 -2.71 13.43
C ASP A 42 0.60 -4.03 12.73
N ASN A 43 0.65 -5.12 13.48
CA ASN A 43 0.22 -6.42 12.97
C ASN A 43 -1.25 -6.36 12.56
N THR A 44 -1.57 -7.07 11.47
CA THR A 44 -2.94 -7.14 10.92
C THR A 44 -3.55 -5.77 10.56
N SER A 45 -2.74 -4.71 10.49
CA SER A 45 -3.20 -3.42 10.01
C SER A 45 -3.51 -3.46 8.50
N VAL A 46 -4.44 -2.61 8.07
CA VAL A 46 -4.82 -2.47 6.66
C VAL A 46 -4.51 -1.05 6.20
N SER A 47 -3.81 -0.93 5.08
CA SER A 47 -3.57 0.34 4.38
C SER A 47 -4.24 0.30 3.00
N TYR A 48 -4.89 1.40 2.60
CA TYR A 48 -5.53 1.53 1.30
C TYR A 48 -4.69 2.41 0.39
N VAL A 49 -4.08 1.77 -0.61
CA VAL A 49 -3.25 2.43 -1.62
C VAL A 49 -3.96 2.37 -2.97
N THR A 50 -4.09 3.50 -3.64
CA THR A 50 -4.79 3.63 -4.92
C THR A 50 -3.86 4.21 -5.98
N LYS A 51 -3.85 3.62 -7.18
CA LYS A 51 -3.24 4.21 -8.36
C LYS A 51 -4.34 4.85 -9.21
N THR A 52 -4.26 6.15 -9.44
CA THR A 52 -5.11 6.86 -10.41
C THR A 52 -4.20 7.54 -11.42
N ASP A 53 -4.35 7.17 -12.70
CA ASP A 53 -3.42 7.49 -13.76
C ASP A 53 -1.98 7.10 -13.36
N ASP A 54 -1.06 8.06 -13.28
CA ASP A 54 0.33 7.84 -12.84
C ASP A 54 0.61 8.28 -11.40
N ARG A 55 -0.43 8.60 -10.62
CA ARG A 55 -0.28 9.03 -9.23
C ARG A 55 -0.76 7.94 -8.28
N TRP A 56 0.06 7.68 -7.26
CA TRP A 56 -0.32 6.82 -6.14
C TRP A 56 -0.71 7.66 -4.93
N THR A 57 -1.76 7.24 -4.25
CA THR A 57 -2.23 7.84 -3.00
C THR A 57 -2.44 6.77 -1.94
N CYS A 58 -2.21 7.11 -0.68
CA CYS A 58 -2.55 6.29 0.47
C CYS A 58 -3.65 7.01 1.25
N SER A 59 -4.90 6.52 1.18
CA SER A 59 -6.04 7.17 1.84
C SER A 59 -6.23 6.74 3.28
N ILE A 60 -5.75 5.55 3.63
CA ILE A 60 -5.79 4.98 4.97
C ILE A 60 -4.44 4.31 5.19
N TYR A 61 -3.76 4.68 6.27
CA TYR A 61 -2.49 4.11 6.69
C TYR A 61 -2.63 3.42 8.05
N ASN A 62 -2.12 2.20 8.17
CA ASN A 62 -2.01 1.47 9.44
C ASN A 62 -3.34 1.30 10.21
N CYS A 63 -4.46 1.00 9.53
CA CYS A 63 -5.76 0.88 10.19
C CYS A 63 -5.92 -0.45 10.92
N THR A 64 -6.13 -0.39 12.22
CA THR A 64 -6.39 -1.52 13.12
C THR A 64 -7.78 -1.50 13.73
N LYS A 65 -8.69 -0.62 13.25
CA LYS A 65 -10.03 -0.43 13.82
C LYS A 65 -10.91 -1.70 13.91
N HIS A 66 -10.60 -2.69 13.08
CA HIS A 66 -11.35 -3.95 13.01
C HIS A 66 -10.88 -5.00 14.02
N LEU A 67 -9.74 -4.78 14.67
CA LEU A 67 -9.26 -5.58 15.80
C LEU A 67 -10.00 -5.16 17.07
#